data_AF-A0A2S6N8G2-F1
#
_entry.id   AF-A0A2S6N8G2-F1
#
_cell.length_a   1.000
_cell.length_b   1.000
_cell.length_c   1.000
_cell.angle_alpha   90.00
_cell.angle_beta   90.00
_cell.angle_gamma   90.00
#
_symmetry.space_group_name_H-M   'P 1'
#
loop_
_entity.id
_entity.type
_entity.pdbx_description
1 polymer ?
#
loop_
_entity_poly.entity_id
_entity_poly.type
_entity_poly.pdbx_seq_one_letter_code
_entity_poly.pdbx_strand_id
1 'polypeptide(L)'
;MGSVTSIPLATTPPPRAFGAAHAPRATARGWDFLGCCPAPLRMRMRDELADLLRERQFRHAEKLKCCMPMGHGGRTPFERLRHIRELEDFPKLLVSSDHGNAFNRAFHARHVETGAFVAPQPAGFADAFAEAGLIDPRGWIGVYAVAPFVLLVDRARLGNRPVPRSWADLADPVYRGEIALSGWRPEGARHWRAFNQFFLVAVARLLGDTLLREVLANLAGLTHSAQMPRLAGTANSLASVYVLPWSLADLCPRRDRTEVVWPAEGALAFPLWMTAQAAHRERLAPLADYFFSPETARWLDHNRYPSLAAGGAGLPQGARLAWPGWDFLRARSTAAEIKRLCALFHAATEQLDRRQNLCA
;
A
#
# COMPACT_ATOMS: atom_id res chain seq x y z
N MET A 1 24.92 52.72 -27.20
CA MET A 1 23.62 52.34 -26.58
C MET A 1 23.32 50.92 -27.03
N GLY A 2 23.57 49.93 -26.17
CA GLY A 2 23.32 48.53 -26.49
C GLY A 2 21.85 48.18 -26.26
N SER A 3 21.17 47.65 -27.28
CA SER A 3 19.81 47.17 -27.17
C SER A 3 19.78 45.86 -26.37
N VAL A 4 19.21 45.91 -25.17
CA VAL A 4 18.92 44.72 -24.37
C VAL A 4 17.72 44.04 -25.01
N THR A 5 17.95 42.92 -25.69
CA THR A 5 16.89 42.04 -26.18
C THR A 5 16.30 41.29 -24.99
N SER A 6 15.12 41.70 -24.52
CA SER A 6 14.38 40.99 -23.49
C SER A 6 13.89 39.64 -24.04
N ILE A 7 14.37 38.54 -23.49
CA ILE A 7 13.79 37.22 -23.75
C ILE A 7 12.39 37.20 -23.10
N PRO A 8 11.30 36.99 -23.86
CA PRO A 8 9.98 36.87 -23.27
C PRO A 8 9.95 35.62 -22.38
N LEU A 9 9.68 35.80 -21.08
CA LEU A 9 9.26 34.70 -20.23
C LEU A 9 7.97 34.13 -20.81
N ALA A 10 7.98 32.85 -21.19
CA ALA A 10 6.78 32.16 -21.63
C ALA A 10 5.75 32.21 -20.50
N THR A 11 4.72 33.04 -20.65
CA THR A 11 3.68 33.31 -19.64
C THR A 11 2.62 32.21 -19.55
N THR A 12 2.74 31.17 -20.38
CA THR A 12 1.84 30.02 -20.34
C THR A 12 2.45 28.94 -19.45
N PRO A 13 1.86 28.61 -18.29
CA PRO A 13 2.30 27.47 -17.52
C PRO A 13 2.21 26.21 -18.40
N PRO A 14 3.20 25.30 -18.33
CA PRO A 14 3.17 24.09 -19.13
C PRO A 14 1.85 23.34 -18.90
N PRO A 15 1.27 22.73 -19.95
CA PRO A 15 0.02 22.00 -19.82
C PRO A 15 0.16 20.94 -18.72
N ARG A 16 -0.85 20.86 -17.84
CA ARG A 16 -0.84 19.91 -16.72
C ARG A 16 -0.83 18.47 -17.26
N ALA A 17 0.17 17.70 -16.86
CA ALA A 17 0.29 16.28 -17.21
C ALA A 17 -0.85 15.42 -16.62
N PHE A 18 -1.38 15.81 -15.46
CA PHE A 18 -2.51 15.13 -14.81
C PHE A 18 -3.77 16.00 -14.80
N GLY A 19 -4.89 15.39 -15.16
CA GLY A 19 -6.21 16.00 -15.09
C GLY A 19 -6.70 16.18 -13.64
N ALA A 20 -7.67 17.08 -13.45
CA ALA A 20 -8.33 17.23 -12.17
C ALA A 20 -9.14 15.97 -11.82
N ALA A 21 -9.06 15.53 -10.55
CA ALA A 21 -9.80 14.37 -10.04
C ALA A 21 -11.32 14.45 -10.25
N HIS A 22 -11.85 15.67 -10.36
CA HIS A 22 -13.28 16.01 -10.45
C HIS A 22 -13.70 16.55 -11.83
N ALA A 23 -12.90 16.36 -12.89
CA ALA A 23 -13.20 16.93 -14.21
C ALA A 23 -14.64 16.54 -14.69
N PRO A 24 -15.49 17.51 -15.08
CA PRO A 24 -16.84 17.24 -15.56
C PRO A 24 -16.81 16.45 -16.87
N ARG A 25 -17.83 15.60 -17.07
CA ARG A 25 -18.02 14.74 -18.25
C ARG A 25 -18.11 15.60 -19.51
N ALA A 26 -17.00 15.72 -20.23
CA ALA A 26 -16.97 15.95 -21.67
C ALA A 26 -16.24 14.74 -22.29
N THR A 27 -16.90 14.04 -23.20
CA THR A 27 -16.72 12.65 -23.68
C THR A 27 -15.31 12.29 -24.21
N ALA A 28 -14.85 11.03 -24.26
CA ALA A 28 -15.47 9.70 -24.11
C ALA A 28 -14.52 8.71 -23.38
N ARG A 29 -15.08 7.75 -22.61
CA ARG A 29 -14.38 6.59 -21.99
C ARG A 29 -13.37 6.91 -20.85
N GLY A 30 -12.94 5.87 -20.13
CA GLY A 30 -12.19 5.86 -18.86
C GLY A 30 -10.85 6.62 -18.85
N TRP A 31 -10.04 6.46 -17.80
CA TRP A 31 -8.69 7.04 -17.76
C TRP A 31 -7.72 6.22 -18.62
N ASP A 32 -6.80 6.85 -19.35
CA ASP A 32 -5.67 6.11 -19.94
C ASP A 32 -4.76 5.60 -18.83
N PHE A 33 -4.48 6.46 -17.85
CA PHE A 33 -3.74 6.13 -16.64
C PHE A 33 -4.46 6.65 -15.40
N LEU A 34 -4.70 5.77 -14.44
CA LEU A 34 -5.13 6.13 -13.10
C LEU A 34 -4.15 5.54 -12.07
N GLY A 35 -3.44 6.40 -11.36
CA GLY A 35 -2.38 6.00 -10.43
C GLY A 35 -2.61 6.48 -9.01
N CYS A 36 -2.26 5.65 -8.02
CA CYS A 36 -2.00 6.08 -6.65
C CYS A 36 -0.84 5.27 -6.09
N CYS A 37 -0.11 5.87 -5.15
CA CYS A 37 0.98 5.23 -4.45
C CYS A 37 1.06 5.73 -2.99
N PRO A 38 1.87 5.07 -2.14
CA PRO A 38 2.06 5.48 -0.76
C PRO A 38 2.48 6.94 -0.64
N ALA A 39 2.00 7.63 0.40
CA ALA A 39 2.20 9.07 0.56
C ALA A 39 3.68 9.52 0.47
N PRO A 40 4.65 8.81 1.07
CA PRO A 40 6.06 9.19 0.96
C PRO A 40 6.63 9.17 -0.47
N LEU A 41 6.05 8.37 -1.37
CA LEU A 41 6.51 8.20 -2.74
C LEU A 41 5.82 9.16 -3.73
N ARG A 42 4.70 9.75 -3.31
CA ARG A 42 3.71 10.34 -4.21
C ARG A 42 4.20 11.52 -5.02
N MET A 43 4.91 12.45 -4.39
CA MET A 43 5.35 13.68 -5.05
C MET A 43 6.34 13.36 -6.17
N ARG A 44 7.44 12.69 -5.84
CA ARG A 44 8.48 12.30 -6.80
C ARG A 44 7.92 11.45 -7.94
N MET A 45 7.16 10.40 -7.62
CA MET A 45 6.57 9.53 -8.64
C MET A 45 5.65 10.29 -9.61
N ARG A 46 4.87 11.24 -9.09
CA ARG A 46 4.01 12.07 -9.93
C ARG A 46 4.84 12.99 -10.82
N ASP A 47 5.89 13.60 -10.31
CA ASP A 47 6.72 14.52 -11.10
C ASP A 47 7.46 13.77 -12.23
N GLU A 48 8.05 12.61 -11.94
CA GLU A 48 8.72 11.76 -12.95
C GLU A 48 7.75 11.24 -14.01
N LEU A 49 6.55 10.80 -13.62
CA LEU A 49 5.51 10.41 -14.59
C LEU A 49 4.99 11.61 -15.40
N ALA A 50 4.96 12.82 -14.82
CA ALA A 50 4.59 14.03 -15.54
C ALA A 50 5.64 14.40 -16.59
N ASP A 51 6.92 14.22 -16.29
CA ASP A 51 8.02 14.40 -17.25
C ASP A 51 7.91 13.42 -18.40
N LEU A 52 7.69 12.14 -18.11
CA LEU A 52 7.49 11.10 -19.12
C LEU A 52 6.29 11.41 -20.05
N LEU A 53 5.18 11.89 -19.49
CA LEU A 53 4.00 12.30 -20.26
C LEU A 53 4.28 13.51 -21.16
N ARG A 54 5.00 14.51 -20.64
CA ARG A 54 5.41 15.69 -21.41
C ARG A 54 6.34 15.32 -22.58
N GLU A 55 7.31 14.45 -22.32
CA GLU A 55 8.25 14.00 -23.32
C GLU A 55 7.54 13.24 -24.45
N ARG A 56 6.59 12.35 -24.10
CA ARG A 56 5.75 11.67 -25.08
C ARG A 56 4.95 12.64 -25.94
N GLN A 57 4.29 13.62 -25.31
CA GLN A 57 3.51 14.62 -26.04
C GLN A 57 4.39 15.45 -26.99
N PHE A 58 5.62 15.79 -26.58
CA PHE A 58 6.57 16.52 -27.40
C PHE A 58 7.05 15.72 -28.61
N ARG A 59 7.24 14.39 -28.47
CA ARG A 59 7.58 13.46 -29.57
C ARG A 59 6.42 13.19 -30.54
N HIS A 60 5.44 14.09 -30.64
CA HIS A 60 4.19 13.98 -31.41
C HIS A 60 3.33 12.75 -31.08
N ALA A 61 3.46 12.17 -29.88
CA ALA A 61 2.57 11.09 -29.44
C ALA A 61 1.19 11.64 -29.01
N GLU A 62 0.19 10.77 -29.07
CA GLU A 62 -1.16 11.01 -28.57
C GLU A 62 -1.17 11.58 -27.14
N LYS A 63 -2.03 12.57 -26.88
CA LYS A 63 -2.25 13.11 -25.54
C LYS A 63 -3.04 12.12 -24.68
N LEU A 64 -2.39 11.57 -23.64
CA LEU A 64 -3.02 10.63 -22.71
C LEU A 64 -3.80 11.35 -21.59
N LYS A 65 -5.00 10.84 -21.29
CA LYS A 65 -5.85 11.25 -20.17
C LYS A 65 -5.42 10.55 -18.88
N CYS A 66 -4.64 11.25 -18.06
CA CYS A 66 -4.02 10.69 -16.85
C CYS A 66 -4.53 11.33 -15.55
N CYS A 67 -4.61 10.56 -14.46
CA CYS A 67 -4.93 11.07 -13.12
C CYS A 67 -4.10 10.39 -12.02
N MET A 68 -3.49 11.20 -11.15
CA MET A 68 -2.84 10.76 -9.92
C MET A 68 -3.19 11.71 -8.76
N PRO A 69 -4.21 11.40 -7.94
CA PRO A 69 -4.68 12.28 -6.87
C PRO A 69 -3.62 12.56 -5.79
N MET A 70 -3.54 13.80 -5.30
CA MET A 70 -2.55 14.22 -4.28
C MET A 70 -3.09 14.31 -2.85
N GLY A 71 -4.40 14.49 -2.68
CA GLY A 71 -5.01 14.74 -1.38
C GLY A 71 -5.33 13.46 -0.58
N HIS A 72 -5.36 13.60 0.74
CA HIS A 72 -5.91 12.61 1.65
C HIS A 72 -7.37 12.99 1.99
N GLY A 73 -8.31 12.05 1.88
CA GLY A 73 -9.65 12.20 2.46
C GLY A 73 -10.74 12.90 1.62
N GLY A 74 -10.55 13.06 0.30
CA GLY A 74 -11.60 13.52 -0.62
C GLY A 74 -12.07 12.43 -1.57
N ARG A 75 -13.22 12.61 -2.24
CA ARG A 75 -13.70 11.67 -3.27
C ARG A 75 -12.68 11.56 -4.39
N THR A 76 -12.09 10.38 -4.58
CA THR A 76 -11.13 10.14 -5.66
C THR A 76 -11.76 9.31 -6.78
N PRO A 77 -11.20 9.32 -8.00
CA PRO A 77 -11.66 8.41 -9.06
C PRO A 77 -11.60 6.93 -8.66
N PHE A 78 -10.76 6.55 -7.70
CA PHE A 78 -10.66 5.17 -7.19
C PHE A 78 -11.96 4.67 -6.54
N GLU A 79 -12.72 5.54 -5.87
CA GLU A 79 -14.01 5.16 -5.26
C GLU A 79 -15.05 4.72 -6.30
N ARG A 80 -14.90 5.17 -7.54
CA ARG A 80 -15.81 4.84 -8.64
C ARG A 80 -15.50 3.50 -9.29
N LEU A 81 -14.31 2.94 -9.12
CA LEU A 81 -13.88 1.69 -9.78
C LEU A 81 -14.87 0.54 -9.52
N ARG A 82 -15.31 0.39 -8.27
CA ARG A 82 -16.29 -0.64 -7.87
C ARG A 82 -17.67 -0.50 -8.55
N HIS A 83 -17.99 0.67 -9.09
CA HIS A 83 -19.27 0.96 -9.74
C HIS A 83 -19.21 0.84 -11.27
N ILE A 84 -18.02 0.69 -11.86
CA ILE A 84 -17.86 0.53 -13.30
C ILE A 84 -18.31 -0.86 -13.74
N ARG A 85 -18.98 -0.95 -14.91
CA ARG A 85 -19.49 -2.20 -15.49
C ARG A 85 -19.02 -2.43 -16.93
N GLU A 86 -18.84 -1.35 -17.68
CA GLU A 86 -18.33 -1.39 -19.04
C GLU A 86 -16.81 -1.22 -19.06
N LEU A 87 -16.12 -2.05 -19.86
CA LEU A 87 -14.65 -2.07 -19.99
C LEU A 87 -14.10 -0.70 -20.43
N GLU A 88 -14.86 -0.02 -21.25
CA GLU A 88 -14.54 1.27 -21.84
C GLU A 88 -14.38 2.36 -20.77
N ASP A 89 -15.21 2.34 -19.74
CA ASP A 89 -15.19 3.28 -18.63
C ASP A 89 -14.10 2.99 -17.60
N PHE A 90 -13.58 1.76 -17.58
CA PHE A 90 -12.50 1.37 -16.68
C PHE A 90 -11.15 1.95 -17.15
N PRO A 91 -10.23 2.30 -16.23
CA PRO A 91 -8.89 2.73 -16.60
C PRO A 91 -8.16 1.73 -17.51
N LYS A 92 -7.35 2.24 -18.42
CA LYS A 92 -6.57 1.42 -19.37
C LYS A 92 -5.28 0.90 -18.73
N LEU A 93 -4.66 1.72 -17.89
CA LEU A 93 -3.64 1.33 -16.92
C LEU A 93 -4.07 1.83 -15.54
N LEU A 94 -4.17 0.91 -14.59
CA LEU A 94 -4.44 1.20 -13.18
C LEU A 94 -3.20 0.84 -12.37
N VAL A 95 -2.71 1.78 -11.57
CA VAL A 95 -1.67 1.56 -10.56
C VAL A 95 -2.24 1.92 -9.21
N SER A 96 -2.09 1.05 -8.21
CA SER A 96 -2.69 1.24 -6.91
C SER A 96 -1.85 0.70 -5.77
N SER A 97 -1.97 1.39 -4.63
CA SER A 97 -1.46 1.00 -3.33
C SER A 97 -2.59 0.88 -2.31
N ASP A 98 -3.80 0.57 -2.75
CA ASP A 98 -5.00 0.46 -1.91
C ASP A 98 -5.59 -0.97 -1.98
N HIS A 99 -6.28 -1.35 -0.91
CA HIS A 99 -7.02 -2.60 -0.76
C HIS A 99 -8.40 -2.56 -1.43
N GLY A 100 -8.80 -1.40 -1.93
CA GLY A 100 -10.13 -1.16 -2.48
C GLY A 100 -10.50 -2.18 -3.56
N ASN A 101 -11.77 -2.55 -3.59
CA ASN A 101 -12.32 -3.45 -4.60
C ASN A 101 -12.31 -2.77 -5.98
N ALA A 102 -11.14 -2.77 -6.64
CA ALA A 102 -10.96 -2.19 -7.96
C ALA A 102 -11.84 -2.90 -9.00
N PHE A 103 -12.05 -4.21 -8.82
CA PHE A 103 -12.88 -5.03 -9.69
C PHE A 103 -14.08 -5.59 -8.95
N ASN A 104 -15.25 -5.00 -9.12
CA ASN A 104 -16.47 -5.65 -8.65
C ASN A 104 -16.66 -7.01 -9.34
N ARG A 105 -17.35 -7.94 -8.67
CA ARG A 105 -17.48 -9.33 -9.13
C ARG A 105 -18.04 -9.47 -10.54
N ALA A 106 -19.07 -8.69 -10.89
CA ALA A 106 -19.68 -8.75 -12.21
C ALA A 106 -18.72 -8.30 -13.31
N PHE A 107 -17.99 -7.20 -13.08
CA PHE A 107 -16.95 -6.71 -13.99
C PHE A 107 -15.79 -7.72 -14.11
N HIS A 108 -15.34 -8.27 -12.98
CA HIS A 108 -14.27 -9.26 -12.96
C HIS A 108 -14.61 -10.50 -13.81
N ALA A 109 -15.80 -11.07 -13.60
CA ALA A 109 -16.25 -12.25 -14.34
C ALA A 109 -16.44 -11.97 -15.84
N ARG A 110 -16.95 -10.78 -16.21
CA ARG A 110 -17.25 -10.42 -17.60
C ARG A 110 -16.02 -10.05 -18.42
N HIS A 111 -15.00 -9.46 -17.78
CA HIS A 111 -13.88 -8.85 -18.50
C HIS A 111 -12.50 -9.37 -18.07
N VAL A 112 -12.25 -9.53 -16.76
CA VAL A 112 -10.92 -9.96 -16.26
C VAL A 112 -10.72 -11.44 -16.52
N GLU A 113 -11.68 -12.28 -16.10
CA GLU A 113 -11.63 -13.74 -16.28
C GLU A 113 -11.66 -14.17 -17.76
N THR A 114 -12.12 -13.29 -18.65
CA THR A 114 -12.19 -13.52 -20.10
C THR A 114 -11.01 -12.93 -20.86
N GLY A 115 -9.96 -12.47 -20.17
CA GLY A 115 -8.69 -12.07 -20.79
C GLY A 115 -8.57 -10.60 -21.21
N ALA A 116 -9.45 -9.70 -20.77
CA ALA A 116 -9.33 -8.28 -21.12
C ALA A 116 -8.22 -7.55 -20.36
N PHE A 117 -7.63 -8.17 -19.33
CA PHE A 117 -6.59 -7.57 -18.48
C PHE A 117 -5.33 -8.42 -18.41
N VAL A 118 -4.19 -7.73 -18.31
CA VAL A 118 -2.85 -8.31 -18.21
C VAL A 118 -2.02 -7.57 -17.17
N ALA A 119 -1.14 -8.30 -16.50
CA ALA A 119 -0.09 -7.76 -15.66
C ALA A 119 1.04 -7.22 -16.57
N PRO A 120 1.33 -5.92 -16.56
CA PRO A 120 2.43 -5.36 -17.34
C PRO A 120 3.79 -5.57 -16.63
N GLN A 121 4.02 -6.76 -16.07
CA GLN A 121 5.28 -7.11 -15.41
C GLN A 121 6.36 -7.54 -16.41
N PRO A 122 7.64 -7.31 -16.09
CA PRO A 122 8.76 -7.86 -16.85
C PRO A 122 8.86 -9.38 -16.68
N ALA A 123 9.59 -10.05 -17.57
CA ALA A 123 9.78 -11.50 -17.53
C ALA A 123 10.64 -11.99 -16.34
N GLY A 124 11.53 -11.14 -15.82
CA GLY A 124 12.37 -11.45 -14.65
C GLY A 124 11.91 -10.70 -13.40
N PHE A 125 12.02 -11.34 -12.25
CA PHE A 125 11.64 -10.82 -10.94
C PHE A 125 12.62 -11.27 -9.85
N ALA A 126 12.72 -10.52 -8.76
CA ALA A 126 13.52 -10.90 -7.60
C ALA A 126 12.97 -12.17 -6.90
N ASP A 127 13.86 -13.09 -6.51
CA ASP A 127 13.50 -14.39 -5.93
C ASP A 127 12.58 -14.27 -4.71
N ALA A 128 12.81 -13.27 -3.85
CA ALA A 128 11.98 -13.02 -2.67
C ALA A 128 10.49 -12.81 -2.98
N PHE A 129 10.14 -12.30 -4.17
CA PHE A 129 8.75 -12.16 -4.60
C PHE A 129 8.17 -13.49 -5.07
N ALA A 130 8.97 -14.30 -5.77
CA ALA A 130 8.56 -15.63 -6.22
C ALA A 130 8.37 -16.58 -5.04
N GLU A 131 9.33 -16.62 -4.12
CA GLU A 131 9.29 -17.43 -2.89
C GLU A 131 8.10 -17.07 -2.00
N ALA A 132 7.74 -15.78 -1.93
CA ALA A 132 6.56 -15.32 -1.19
C ALA A 132 5.23 -15.55 -1.92
N GLY A 133 5.24 -16.01 -3.18
CA GLY A 133 4.03 -16.22 -3.98
C GLY A 133 3.35 -14.91 -4.42
N LEU A 134 4.11 -13.82 -4.55
CA LEU A 134 3.60 -12.51 -4.99
C LEU A 134 3.47 -12.40 -6.52
N ILE A 135 4.03 -13.35 -7.27
CA ILE A 135 3.84 -13.42 -8.72
C ILE A 135 2.44 -13.95 -9.00
N ASP A 136 1.64 -13.19 -9.75
CA ASP A 136 0.29 -13.60 -10.09
C ASP A 136 0.31 -14.76 -11.10
N PRO A 137 -0.14 -15.98 -10.75
CA PRO A 137 -0.16 -17.12 -11.67
C PRO A 137 -1.15 -16.96 -12.83
N ARG A 138 -2.13 -16.05 -12.73
CA ARG A 138 -3.08 -15.73 -13.81
C ARG A 138 -2.58 -14.59 -14.69
N GLY A 139 -1.55 -13.85 -14.26
CA GLY A 139 -0.98 -12.73 -15.00
C GLY A 139 -1.97 -11.58 -15.23
N TRP A 140 -2.92 -11.32 -14.32
CA TRP A 140 -3.86 -10.20 -14.42
C TRP A 140 -3.39 -8.97 -13.65
N ILE A 141 -2.70 -9.20 -12.53
CA ILE A 141 -2.20 -8.17 -11.63
C ILE A 141 -0.69 -8.28 -11.53
N GLY A 142 -0.01 -7.17 -11.78
CA GLY A 142 1.43 -7.03 -11.59
C GLY A 142 1.75 -6.33 -10.28
N VAL A 143 2.52 -6.95 -9.40
CA VAL A 143 3.15 -6.29 -8.24
C VAL A 143 4.46 -5.64 -8.70
N TYR A 144 4.67 -4.36 -8.45
CA TYR A 144 5.93 -3.67 -8.81
C TYR A 144 6.84 -3.43 -7.61
N ALA A 145 6.26 -3.38 -6.41
CA ALA A 145 6.97 -3.28 -5.15
C ALA A 145 6.05 -3.72 -4.00
N VAL A 146 6.58 -3.82 -2.79
CA VAL A 146 5.78 -4.07 -1.58
C VAL A 146 6.05 -3.00 -0.53
N ALA A 147 5.08 -2.80 0.37
CA ALA A 147 5.25 -2.08 1.63
C ALA A 147 5.24 -3.12 2.77
N PRO A 148 6.40 -3.65 3.20
CA PRO A 148 6.45 -4.71 4.19
C PRO A 148 6.01 -4.18 5.55
N PHE A 149 5.10 -4.87 6.24
CA PHE A 149 4.82 -4.60 7.65
C PHE A 149 5.74 -5.42 8.54
N VAL A 150 6.35 -4.75 9.51
CA VAL A 150 7.34 -5.28 10.45
C VAL A 150 6.96 -4.89 11.87
N LEU A 151 7.76 -5.34 12.85
CA LEU A 151 7.65 -4.92 14.23
C LEU A 151 8.68 -3.82 14.51
N LEU A 152 8.25 -2.70 15.09
CA LEU A 152 9.14 -1.75 15.76
C LEU A 152 8.99 -1.96 17.27
N VAL A 153 10.03 -2.46 17.89
CA VAL A 153 10.06 -2.83 19.31
C VAL A 153 10.72 -1.70 20.09
N ASP A 154 10.00 -1.16 21.07
CA ASP A 154 10.52 -0.22 22.06
C ASP A 154 11.15 -1.00 23.21
N ARG A 155 12.49 -1.14 23.20
CA ARG A 155 13.24 -1.92 24.19
C ARG A 155 13.11 -1.32 25.58
N ALA A 156 13.01 0.01 25.69
CA ALA A 156 12.87 0.69 26.97
C ALA A 156 11.53 0.35 27.64
N ARG A 157 10.43 0.35 26.87
CA ARG A 157 9.11 -0.06 27.38
C ARG A 157 8.97 -1.57 27.53
N LEU A 158 9.59 -2.36 26.64
CA LEU A 158 9.56 -3.82 26.70
C LEU A 158 10.18 -4.34 28.01
N GLY A 159 11.26 -3.71 28.48
CA GLY A 159 11.97 -4.10 29.70
C GLY A 159 12.58 -5.50 29.54
N ASN A 160 12.34 -6.36 30.53
CA ASN A 160 12.90 -7.73 30.57
C ASN A 160 12.07 -8.76 29.77
N ARG A 161 10.96 -8.35 29.15
CA ARG A 161 10.12 -9.26 28.36
C ARG A 161 10.84 -9.69 27.08
N PRO A 162 10.56 -10.89 26.57
CA PRO A 162 11.18 -11.35 25.33
C PRO A 162 10.83 -10.43 24.17
N VAL A 163 11.75 -10.27 23.23
CA VAL A 163 11.50 -9.56 21.97
C VAL A 163 10.71 -10.49 21.06
N PRO A 164 9.54 -10.08 20.54
CA PRO A 164 8.81 -10.91 19.59
C PRO A 164 9.63 -11.04 18.31
N ARG A 165 9.87 -12.27 17.88
CA ARG A 165 10.60 -12.65 16.65
C ARG A 165 9.67 -13.23 15.59
N SER A 166 8.41 -13.49 15.90
CA SER A 166 7.41 -14.02 14.99
C SER A 166 6.07 -13.28 15.09
N TRP A 167 5.19 -13.46 14.11
CA TRP A 167 3.80 -12.99 14.25
C TRP A 167 3.05 -13.79 15.32
N ALA A 168 3.38 -15.06 15.50
CA ALA A 168 2.81 -15.92 16.54
C ALA A 168 3.14 -15.43 17.96
N ASP A 169 4.33 -14.88 18.19
CA ASP A 169 4.76 -14.39 19.51
C ASP A 169 3.81 -13.29 20.01
N LEU A 170 3.23 -12.49 19.11
CA LEU A 170 2.29 -11.42 19.47
C LEU A 170 1.03 -11.95 20.19
N ALA A 171 0.71 -13.25 20.07
CA ALA A 171 -0.39 -13.88 20.77
C ALA A 171 -0.08 -14.20 22.25
N ASP A 172 1.20 -14.16 22.66
CA ASP A 172 1.58 -14.50 24.02
C ASP A 172 1.04 -13.47 25.04
N PRO A 173 0.36 -13.89 26.13
CA PRO A 173 -0.14 -13.00 27.17
C PRO A 173 0.92 -12.08 27.82
N VAL A 174 2.21 -12.36 27.69
CA VAL A 174 3.30 -11.47 28.13
C VAL A 174 3.22 -10.08 27.46
N TYR A 175 2.58 -9.99 26.30
CA TYR A 175 2.33 -8.74 25.56
C TYR A 175 0.95 -8.14 25.81
N ARG A 176 0.25 -8.52 26.91
CA ARG A 176 -1.05 -7.94 27.25
C ARG A 176 -0.96 -6.42 27.38
N GLY A 177 -1.68 -5.69 26.51
CA GLY A 177 -1.69 -4.23 26.54
C GLY A 177 -0.38 -3.61 26.03
N GLU A 178 0.34 -4.31 25.17
CA GLU A 178 1.68 -3.92 24.71
C GLU A 178 1.82 -3.82 23.19
N ILE A 179 0.72 -4.02 22.44
CA ILE A 179 0.74 -3.97 20.98
C ILE A 179 -0.03 -2.74 20.47
N ALA A 180 0.61 -1.96 19.61
CA ALA A 180 -0.03 -0.86 18.90
C ALA A 180 -0.19 -1.17 17.41
N LEU A 181 -1.42 -1.03 16.91
CA LEU A 181 -1.74 -1.12 15.48
C LEU A 181 -2.06 0.26 14.90
N SER A 182 -2.01 0.32 13.57
CA SER A 182 -2.34 1.56 12.86
C SER A 182 -3.84 1.76 12.79
N GLY A 183 -4.29 2.95 13.17
CA GLY A 183 -5.69 3.32 13.07
C GLY A 183 -5.95 4.82 13.18
N TRP A 184 -7.12 5.22 12.69
CA TRP A 184 -7.66 6.55 12.89
C TRP A 184 -9.18 6.51 13.07
N ARG A 185 -9.67 7.34 14.01
CA ARG A 185 -11.09 7.65 14.19
C ARG A 185 -11.24 9.10 14.64
N PRO A 186 -12.37 9.76 14.32
CA PRO A 186 -12.75 11.00 14.99
C PRO A 186 -12.85 10.77 16.50
N GLU A 187 -12.55 11.80 17.28
CA GLU A 187 -12.75 11.77 18.73
C GLU A 187 -14.22 11.47 19.07
N GLY A 188 -14.45 10.66 20.10
CA GLY A 188 -15.78 10.19 20.50
C GLY A 188 -16.44 9.18 19.55
N ALA A 189 -15.85 8.85 18.40
CA ALA A 189 -16.41 7.85 17.50
C ALA A 189 -16.27 6.43 18.07
N ARG A 190 -17.37 5.68 18.07
CA ARG A 190 -17.37 4.28 18.51
C ARG A 190 -16.42 3.41 17.69
N HIS A 191 -16.44 3.55 16.36
CA HIS A 191 -15.70 2.66 15.45
C HIS A 191 -14.48 3.34 14.83
N TRP A 192 -13.40 2.57 14.71
CA TRP A 192 -12.23 2.92 13.91
C TRP A 192 -12.60 3.05 12.43
N ARG A 193 -12.38 4.24 11.84
CA ARG A 193 -12.72 4.53 10.44
C ARG A 193 -11.65 4.03 9.47
N ALA A 194 -10.40 4.09 9.90
CA ALA A 194 -9.27 3.52 9.17
C ALA A 194 -8.47 2.62 10.12
N PHE A 195 -8.09 1.46 9.63
CA PHE A 195 -7.23 0.49 10.32
C PHE A 195 -6.65 -0.47 9.28
N ASN A 196 -5.61 -1.20 9.65
CA ASN A 196 -4.93 -2.10 8.72
C ASN A 196 -5.71 -3.42 8.52
N GLN A 197 -6.61 -3.44 7.52
CA GLN A 197 -7.35 -4.65 7.15
C GLN A 197 -6.45 -5.78 6.64
N PHE A 198 -5.38 -5.46 5.91
CA PHE A 198 -4.44 -6.47 5.43
C PHE A 198 -3.71 -7.18 6.55
N PHE A 199 -3.35 -6.48 7.63
CA PHE A 199 -2.80 -7.14 8.82
C PHE A 199 -3.76 -8.20 9.35
N LEU A 200 -5.04 -7.89 9.52
CA LEU A 200 -6.04 -8.84 10.03
C LEU A 200 -6.15 -10.07 9.11
N VAL A 201 -6.25 -9.84 7.80
CA VAL A 201 -6.32 -10.90 6.80
C VAL A 201 -5.07 -11.76 6.83
N ALA A 202 -3.90 -11.14 6.78
CA ALA A 202 -2.65 -11.88 6.67
C ALA A 202 -2.35 -12.67 7.93
N VAL A 203 -2.56 -12.10 9.12
CA VAL A 203 -2.40 -12.81 10.39
C VAL A 203 -3.41 -13.96 10.52
N ALA A 204 -4.69 -13.76 10.19
CA ALA A 204 -5.67 -14.85 10.21
C ALA A 204 -5.30 -15.98 9.24
N ARG A 205 -4.74 -15.63 8.07
CA ARG A 205 -4.33 -16.61 7.06
C ARG A 205 -3.07 -17.38 7.43
N LEU A 206 -2.13 -16.73 8.11
CA LEU A 206 -0.88 -17.33 8.56
C LEU A 206 -1.06 -18.16 9.84
N LEU A 207 -1.82 -17.64 10.81
CA LEU A 207 -1.85 -18.15 12.18
C LEU A 207 -3.22 -18.71 12.61
N GLY A 208 -4.26 -18.46 11.82
CA GLY A 208 -5.62 -18.81 12.16
C GLY A 208 -6.31 -17.79 13.09
N ASP A 209 -7.62 -17.96 13.20
CA ASP A 209 -8.51 -17.07 13.97
C ASP A 209 -8.18 -17.01 15.45
N THR A 210 -7.79 -18.13 16.05
CA THR A 210 -7.51 -18.22 17.49
C THR A 210 -6.34 -17.30 17.84
N LEU A 211 -5.23 -17.40 17.12
CA LEU A 211 -4.06 -16.56 17.38
C LEU A 211 -4.35 -15.09 17.05
N LEU A 212 -5.09 -14.78 15.99
CA LEU A 212 -5.51 -13.40 15.73
C LEU A 212 -6.29 -12.81 16.92
N ARG A 213 -7.20 -13.58 17.53
CA ARG A 213 -7.96 -13.10 18.69
C ARG A 213 -7.04 -12.79 19.87
N GLU A 214 -6.05 -13.64 20.14
CA GLU A 214 -5.07 -13.40 21.21
C GLU A 214 -4.21 -12.16 20.93
N VAL A 215 -3.75 -11.97 19.68
CA VAL A 215 -3.05 -10.75 19.25
C VAL A 215 -3.91 -9.50 19.48
N LEU A 216 -5.18 -9.55 19.08
CA LEU A 216 -6.13 -8.45 19.30
C LEU A 216 -6.43 -8.21 20.78
N ALA A 217 -6.35 -9.26 21.59
CA ALA A 217 -6.45 -9.17 23.03
C ALA A 217 -5.26 -8.38 23.61
N ASN A 218 -4.07 -8.51 23.04
CA ASN A 218 -2.84 -7.88 23.49
C ASN A 218 -2.69 -6.40 23.10
N LEU A 219 -3.69 -5.81 22.45
CA LEU A 219 -3.65 -4.40 22.05
C LEU A 219 -3.57 -3.44 23.25
N ALA A 220 -2.61 -2.53 23.19
CA ALA A 220 -2.55 -1.33 24.01
C ALA A 220 -3.48 -0.22 23.45
N GLY A 221 -3.61 -0.16 22.13
CA GLY A 221 -4.36 0.88 21.44
C GLY A 221 -4.00 1.00 19.98
N LEU A 222 -4.54 2.04 19.34
CA LEU A 222 -4.23 2.36 17.97
C LEU A 222 -3.81 3.82 17.83
N THR A 223 -2.92 4.08 16.89
CA THR A 223 -2.49 5.43 16.53
C THR A 223 -2.18 5.51 15.04
N HIS A 224 -2.10 6.72 14.49
CA HIS A 224 -1.74 6.89 13.09
C HIS A 224 -0.31 6.41 12.85
N SER A 225 -0.05 5.59 11.81
CA SER A 225 1.27 4.97 11.61
C SER A 225 2.42 5.96 11.56
N ALA A 226 2.20 7.15 11.00
CA ALA A 226 3.22 8.20 10.94
C ALA A 226 3.62 8.78 12.32
N GLN A 227 2.83 8.56 13.36
CA GLN A 227 3.15 8.96 14.73
C GLN A 227 3.94 7.89 15.49
N MET A 228 3.81 6.61 15.13
CA MET A 228 4.45 5.51 15.85
C MET A 228 5.98 5.66 15.97
N PRO A 229 6.74 6.01 14.90
CA PRO A 229 8.20 6.18 15.03
C PRO A 229 8.58 7.35 15.93
N ARG A 230 7.68 8.34 16.09
CA ARG A 230 7.87 9.50 16.97
C ARG A 230 7.64 9.14 18.45
N LEU A 231 6.74 8.20 18.72
CA LEU A 231 6.37 7.76 20.07
C LEU A 231 7.27 6.64 20.61
N ALA A 232 7.64 5.67 19.77
CA ALA A 232 8.47 4.55 20.18
C ALA A 232 9.82 5.02 20.76
N GLY A 233 10.19 4.48 21.91
CA GLY A 233 11.39 4.82 22.67
C GLY A 233 11.27 6.09 23.52
N THR A 234 10.08 6.67 23.66
CA THR A 234 9.83 7.85 24.51
C THR A 234 9.00 7.48 25.75
N ALA A 235 8.95 8.36 26.75
CA ALA A 235 8.08 8.18 27.91
C ALA A 235 6.59 8.12 27.54
N ASN A 236 6.20 8.70 26.39
CA ASN A 236 4.84 8.69 25.86
C ASN A 236 4.57 7.52 24.90
N SER A 237 5.45 6.52 24.88
CA SER A 237 5.28 5.32 24.08
C SER A 237 3.97 4.61 24.48
N LEU A 238 3.09 4.40 23.51
CA LEU A 238 1.79 3.75 23.68
C LEU A 238 1.93 2.25 24.01
N ALA A 239 2.95 1.59 23.46
CA ALA A 239 3.07 0.15 23.40
C ALA A 239 4.55 -0.24 23.28
N SER A 240 4.95 -1.41 23.78
CA SER A 240 6.32 -1.91 23.55
C SER A 240 6.53 -2.51 22.17
N VAL A 241 5.44 -2.87 21.46
CA VAL A 241 5.49 -3.44 20.11
C VAL A 241 4.56 -2.66 19.18
N TYR A 242 5.10 -2.11 18.09
CA TYR A 242 4.34 -1.43 17.06
C TYR A 242 4.34 -2.24 15.77
N VAL A 243 3.16 -2.44 15.17
CA VAL A 243 3.05 -3.03 13.83
C VAL A 243 2.80 -1.93 12.79
N LEU A 244 3.76 -1.74 11.89
CA LEU A 244 3.76 -0.66 10.92
C LEU A 244 4.61 -0.98 9.68
N PRO A 245 4.46 -0.21 8.58
CA PRO A 245 5.32 -0.36 7.40
C PRO A 245 6.80 -0.15 7.75
N TRP A 246 7.69 -0.94 7.17
CA TRP A 246 9.14 -0.87 7.36
C TRP A 246 9.70 0.53 7.04
N SER A 247 9.18 1.18 6.01
CA SER A 247 9.51 2.56 5.66
C SER A 247 9.25 3.57 6.77
N LEU A 248 8.30 3.32 7.67
CA LEU A 248 8.08 4.15 8.84
C LEU A 248 8.89 3.67 10.04
N ALA A 249 9.01 2.36 10.23
CA ALA A 249 9.82 1.77 11.31
C ALA A 249 11.28 2.25 11.26
N ASP A 250 11.89 2.26 10.07
CA ASP A 250 13.29 2.67 9.85
C ASP A 250 13.52 4.18 10.09
N LEU A 251 12.45 4.99 10.06
CA LEU A 251 12.49 6.42 10.41
C LEU A 251 12.49 6.68 11.91
N CYS A 252 12.42 5.65 12.76
CA CYS A 252 12.54 5.84 14.20
C CYS A 252 13.95 6.35 14.55
N PRO A 253 14.10 7.55 15.15
CA PRO A 253 15.42 8.12 15.42
C PRO A 253 16.10 7.50 16.65
N ARG A 254 15.36 6.83 17.52
CA ARG A 254 15.81 6.29 18.83
C ARG A 254 16.40 4.89 18.73
N ARG A 255 17.33 4.71 17.78
CA ARG A 255 17.93 3.41 17.44
C ARG A 255 18.72 2.75 18.58
N ASP A 256 19.08 3.52 19.61
CA ASP A 256 19.73 3.04 20.85
C ASP A 256 18.78 2.24 21.76
N ARG A 257 17.46 2.44 21.61
CA ARG A 257 16.42 1.84 22.47
C ARG A 257 15.21 1.33 21.70
N THR A 258 15.28 1.32 20.38
CA THR A 258 14.27 0.69 19.52
C THR A 258 14.93 -0.25 18.52
N GLU A 259 14.21 -1.29 18.11
CA GLU A 259 14.69 -2.28 17.16
C GLU A 259 13.59 -2.57 16.13
N VAL A 260 13.99 -2.65 14.86
CA VAL A 260 13.12 -3.17 13.80
C VAL A 260 13.32 -4.68 13.73
N VAL A 261 12.26 -5.45 13.97
CA VAL A 261 12.27 -6.90 13.88
C VAL A 261 11.49 -7.36 12.66
N TRP A 262 12.14 -8.18 11.84
CA TRP A 262 11.53 -8.94 10.76
C TRP A 262 11.00 -10.25 11.31
N PRO A 263 9.68 -10.51 11.24
CA PRO A 263 9.12 -11.75 11.78
C PRO A 263 9.62 -12.98 11.02
N ALA A 264 9.75 -14.11 11.73
CA ALA A 264 10.26 -15.37 11.20
C ALA A 264 9.45 -15.91 10.01
N GLU A 265 8.12 -15.71 10.03
CA GLU A 265 7.24 -16.07 8.92
C GLU A 265 7.39 -15.12 7.70
N GLY A 266 8.11 -14.00 7.88
CA GLY A 266 8.30 -12.94 6.89
C GLY A 266 7.50 -11.68 7.21
N ALA A 267 7.99 -10.52 6.77
CA ALA A 267 7.23 -9.27 6.86
C ALA A 267 5.97 -9.36 5.98
N LEU A 268 4.82 -8.88 6.47
CA LEU A 268 3.58 -8.96 5.69
C LEU A 268 3.71 -8.04 4.47
N ALA A 269 3.71 -8.63 3.29
CA ALA A 269 4.03 -7.98 2.03
C ALA A 269 2.78 -7.31 1.45
N PHE A 270 2.52 -6.06 1.84
CA PHE A 270 1.42 -5.31 1.23
C PHE A 270 1.80 -4.90 -0.20
N PRO A 271 1.10 -5.38 -1.25
CA PRO A 271 1.53 -5.18 -2.62
C PRO A 271 1.22 -3.77 -3.10
N LEU A 272 2.20 -3.18 -3.77
CA LEU A 272 1.98 -2.06 -4.68
C LEU A 272 1.83 -2.65 -6.07
N TRP A 273 0.66 -2.46 -6.68
CA TRP A 273 0.23 -3.27 -7.81
C TRP A 273 -0.30 -2.44 -8.97
N MET A 274 -0.38 -3.07 -10.13
CA MET A 274 -0.93 -2.50 -11.35
C MET A 274 -1.60 -3.54 -12.25
N THR A 275 -2.39 -3.09 -13.21
CA THR A 275 -3.05 -3.92 -14.21
C THR A 275 -3.36 -3.06 -15.44
N ALA A 276 -3.28 -3.66 -16.62
CA ALA A 276 -3.54 -2.98 -17.88
C ALA A 276 -4.61 -3.72 -18.68
N GLN A 277 -5.44 -2.98 -19.42
CA GLN A 277 -6.28 -3.57 -20.46
C GLN A 277 -5.38 -4.10 -21.58
N ALA A 278 -5.55 -5.36 -21.96
CA ALA A 278 -4.69 -6.05 -22.92
C ALA A 278 -4.55 -5.28 -24.24
N ALA A 279 -5.67 -4.75 -24.75
CA ALA A 279 -5.74 -3.96 -25.99
C ALA A 279 -4.94 -2.63 -25.94
N HIS A 280 -4.51 -2.18 -24.77
CA HIS A 280 -3.74 -0.94 -24.59
C HIS A 280 -2.34 -1.16 -24.02
N ARG A 281 -1.90 -2.43 -23.90
CA ARG A 281 -0.59 -2.79 -23.30
C ARG A 281 0.56 -2.05 -23.96
N GLU A 282 0.70 -2.17 -25.28
CA GLU A 282 1.80 -1.53 -26.02
C GLU A 282 1.72 -0.01 -25.96
N ARG A 283 0.51 0.53 -26.11
CA ARG A 283 0.26 1.98 -26.07
C ARG A 283 0.71 2.61 -24.75
N LEU A 284 0.52 1.90 -23.64
CA LEU A 284 0.80 2.37 -22.27
C LEU A 284 2.08 1.78 -21.67
N ALA A 285 2.83 0.97 -22.41
CA ALA A 285 4.04 0.30 -21.93
C ALA A 285 5.03 1.26 -21.27
N PRO A 286 5.35 2.46 -21.84
CA PRO A 286 6.30 3.36 -21.18
C PRO A 286 5.89 3.81 -19.78
N LEU A 287 4.59 3.97 -19.51
CA LEU A 287 4.10 4.30 -18.17
C LEU A 287 4.22 3.12 -17.20
N ALA A 288 4.05 1.89 -17.69
CA ALA A 288 4.24 0.70 -16.87
C ALA A 288 5.74 0.42 -16.63
N ASP A 289 6.57 0.56 -17.66
CA ASP A 289 8.01 0.32 -17.63
C ASP A 289 8.73 1.23 -16.64
N TYR A 290 8.23 2.45 -16.44
CA TYR A 290 8.71 3.37 -15.39
C TYR A 290 8.83 2.67 -14.02
N PHE A 291 7.81 1.89 -13.62
CA PHE A 291 7.76 1.24 -12.30
C PHE A 291 8.79 0.11 -12.14
N PHE A 292 9.31 -0.41 -13.24
CA PHE A 292 10.31 -1.48 -13.27
C PHE A 292 11.69 -0.97 -13.71
N SER A 293 11.83 0.34 -13.95
CA SER A 293 13.10 0.91 -14.38
C SER A 293 14.16 0.74 -13.27
N PRO A 294 15.44 0.52 -13.61
CA PRO A 294 16.50 0.38 -12.61
C PRO A 294 16.62 1.59 -11.66
N GLU A 295 16.30 2.79 -12.15
CA GLU A 295 16.30 4.00 -11.31
C GLU A 295 15.16 3.98 -10.29
N THR A 296 13.93 3.71 -10.75
CA THR A 296 12.76 3.61 -9.88
C THR A 296 12.91 2.47 -8.88
N ALA A 297 13.45 1.32 -9.30
CA ALA A 297 13.74 0.20 -8.42
C ALA A 297 14.70 0.57 -7.28
N ARG A 298 15.86 1.17 -7.61
CA ARG A 298 16.82 1.65 -6.59
C ARG A 298 16.20 2.67 -5.64
N TRP A 299 15.39 3.58 -6.16
CA TRP A 299 14.70 4.58 -5.34
C TRP A 299 13.68 3.94 -4.40
N LEU A 300 12.87 3.00 -4.89
CA LEU A 300 11.91 2.26 -4.08
C LEU A 300 12.60 1.47 -2.96
N ASP A 301 13.65 0.72 -3.28
CA ASP A 301 14.46 -0.03 -2.30
C ASP A 301 15.08 0.90 -1.24
N HIS A 302 15.65 2.02 -1.66
CA HIS A 302 16.20 3.03 -0.74
C HIS A 302 15.13 3.56 0.24
N ASN A 303 13.88 3.67 -0.22
CA ASN A 303 12.75 4.12 0.60
C ASN A 303 12.03 2.99 1.33
N ARG A 304 12.62 1.79 1.39
CA ARG A 304 12.08 0.61 2.08
C ARG A 304 10.77 0.09 1.48
N TYR A 305 10.62 0.27 0.18
CA TYR A 305 9.61 -0.38 -0.63
C TYR A 305 10.30 -1.37 -1.58
N PRO A 306 10.70 -2.57 -1.12
CA PRO A 306 11.30 -3.61 -1.95
C PRO A 306 10.69 -3.68 -3.35
N SER A 307 11.51 -3.51 -4.39
CA SER A 307 11.10 -3.57 -5.79
C SER A 307 11.06 -5.00 -6.32
N LEU A 308 10.17 -5.27 -7.28
CA LEU A 308 10.16 -6.53 -8.04
C LEU A 308 11.39 -6.66 -8.95
N ALA A 309 11.98 -5.55 -9.38
CA ALA A 309 12.95 -5.51 -10.47
C ALA A 309 14.08 -6.54 -10.30
N ALA A 310 14.53 -7.12 -11.41
CA ALA A 310 15.64 -8.06 -11.42
C ALA A 310 16.92 -7.38 -10.90
N GLY A 311 17.64 -8.04 -9.99
CA GLY A 311 18.85 -7.49 -9.35
C GLY A 311 18.76 -7.32 -7.82
N GLY A 312 17.60 -7.61 -7.23
CA GLY A 312 17.39 -7.70 -5.78
C GLY A 312 16.23 -6.83 -5.30
N ALA A 313 15.62 -7.22 -4.18
CA ALA A 313 14.44 -6.57 -3.61
C ALA A 313 14.76 -5.56 -2.50
N GLY A 314 16.02 -5.12 -2.36
CA GLY A 314 16.42 -4.22 -1.26
C GLY A 314 16.14 -4.75 0.16
N LEU A 315 15.93 -6.06 0.32
CA LEU A 315 15.62 -6.68 1.60
C LEU A 315 16.87 -6.87 2.46
N PRO A 316 16.77 -6.78 3.80
CA PRO A 316 17.86 -7.16 4.69
C PRO A 316 18.24 -8.63 4.52
N GLN A 317 19.49 -8.98 4.86
CA GLN A 317 19.96 -10.35 4.77
C GLN A 317 19.08 -11.30 5.61
N GLY A 318 18.62 -12.39 5.00
CA GLY A 318 17.76 -13.39 5.63
C GLY A 318 16.29 -12.97 5.83
N ALA A 319 15.92 -11.75 5.44
CA ALA A 319 14.54 -11.30 5.51
C ALA A 319 13.65 -12.02 4.48
N ARG A 320 12.41 -12.30 4.89
CA ARG A 320 11.39 -12.94 4.07
C ARG A 320 10.16 -12.06 3.95
N LEU A 321 9.34 -12.35 2.94
CA LEU A 321 8.05 -11.73 2.72
C LEU A 321 6.93 -12.75 2.92
N ALA A 322 5.84 -12.32 3.52
CA ALA A 322 4.66 -13.14 3.78
C ALA A 322 3.45 -12.56 3.04
N TRP A 323 2.77 -13.40 2.27
CA TRP A 323 1.62 -13.02 1.44
C TRP A 323 0.44 -13.97 1.68
N PRO A 324 -0.81 -13.48 1.83
CA PRO A 324 -1.98 -14.33 2.10
C PRO A 324 -2.37 -15.29 0.95
N GLY A 325 -1.81 -15.08 -0.24
CA GLY A 325 -2.02 -15.91 -1.42
C GLY A 325 -3.11 -15.41 -2.37
N TRP A 326 -2.90 -15.62 -3.66
CA TRP A 326 -3.82 -15.18 -4.72
C TRP A 326 -5.16 -15.92 -4.71
N ASP A 327 -5.15 -17.21 -4.36
CA ASP A 327 -6.39 -18.02 -4.30
C ASP A 327 -7.35 -17.49 -3.25
N PHE A 328 -6.81 -17.08 -2.10
CA PHE A 328 -7.60 -16.36 -1.10
C PHE A 328 -8.17 -15.08 -1.71
N LEU A 329 -7.37 -14.20 -2.31
CA LEU A 329 -7.92 -12.93 -2.84
C LEU A 329 -8.99 -13.10 -3.92
N ARG A 330 -8.96 -14.20 -4.68
CA ARG A 330 -9.94 -14.51 -5.73
C ARG A 330 -11.16 -15.27 -5.25
N ALA A 331 -11.10 -15.87 -4.06
CA ALA A 331 -12.21 -16.67 -3.56
C ALA A 331 -13.47 -15.81 -3.40
N ARG A 332 -14.63 -16.39 -3.71
CA ARG A 332 -15.92 -15.71 -3.57
C ARG A 332 -16.21 -15.35 -2.10
N SER A 333 -15.69 -16.14 -1.17
CA SER A 333 -15.85 -15.97 0.27
C SER A 333 -15.02 -14.81 0.86
N THR A 334 -14.05 -14.28 0.11
CA THR A 334 -13.06 -13.32 0.64
C THR A 334 -13.67 -12.03 1.15
N ALA A 335 -14.67 -11.51 0.44
CA ALA A 335 -15.37 -10.32 0.89
C ALA A 335 -16.14 -10.56 2.20
N ALA A 336 -16.70 -11.77 2.40
CA ALA A 336 -17.37 -12.14 3.65
C ALA A 336 -16.34 -12.34 4.77
N GLU A 337 -15.20 -12.94 4.46
CA GLU A 337 -14.12 -13.17 5.40
C GLU A 337 -13.50 -11.86 5.91
N ILE A 338 -13.18 -10.92 5.02
CA ILE A 338 -12.67 -9.59 5.39
C ILE A 338 -13.65 -8.89 6.33
N LYS A 339 -14.96 -8.94 6.03
CA LYS A 339 -15.99 -8.35 6.90
C LYS A 339 -16.02 -9.00 8.29
N ARG A 340 -15.92 -10.33 8.35
CA ARG A 340 -15.86 -11.09 9.60
C ARG A 340 -14.65 -10.69 10.44
N LEU A 341 -13.46 -10.61 9.84
CA LEU A 341 -12.23 -10.18 10.52
C LEU A 341 -12.31 -8.73 11.00
N CYS A 342 -12.91 -7.82 10.21
CA CYS A 342 -13.16 -6.45 10.64
C CYS A 342 -14.10 -6.39 11.86
N ALA A 343 -15.15 -7.24 11.90
CA ALA A 343 -16.05 -7.32 13.03
C ALA A 343 -15.32 -7.83 14.30
N LEU A 344 -14.42 -8.81 14.17
CA LEU A 344 -13.58 -9.27 15.29
C LEU A 344 -12.69 -8.15 15.82
N PHE A 345 -12.04 -7.41 14.93
CA PHE A 345 -11.23 -6.25 15.29
C PHE A 345 -12.06 -5.20 16.03
N HIS A 346 -13.24 -4.82 15.51
CA HIS A 346 -14.09 -3.84 16.17
C HIS A 346 -14.53 -4.30 17.57
N ALA A 347 -14.94 -5.56 17.72
CA ALA A 347 -15.30 -6.11 19.03
C ALA A 347 -14.14 -6.05 20.03
N ALA A 348 -12.92 -6.39 19.61
CA ALA A 348 -11.73 -6.31 20.46
C ALA A 348 -11.41 -4.86 20.88
N THR A 349 -11.49 -3.91 19.94
CA THR A 349 -11.25 -2.48 20.26
C THR A 349 -12.32 -1.88 21.17
N GLU A 350 -13.58 -2.31 21.07
CA GLU A 350 -14.63 -1.88 22.00
C GLU A 350 -14.40 -2.41 23.41
N GLN A 351 -13.88 -3.63 23.56
CA GLN A 351 -13.51 -4.18 24.87
C GLN A 351 -12.31 -3.42 25.46
N LEU A 352 -11.33 -3.07 24.63
CA LEU A 352 -10.19 -2.25 25.04
C LEU A 352 -10.65 -0.87 25.56
N ASP A 353 -11.49 -0.17 24.79
CA ASP A 353 -12.02 1.14 25.18
C ASP A 353 -12.77 1.07 26.53
N ARG A 354 -13.59 0.03 26.74
CA ARG A 354 -14.29 -0.18 28.03
C ARG A 354 -13.34 -0.37 29.20
N ARG A 355 -12.26 -1.14 29.01
CA ARG A 355 -11.25 -1.36 30.07
C ARG A 355 -10.53 -0.06 30.41
N GLN A 356 -10.18 0.74 29.41
CA GLN A 356 -9.51 2.03 29.62
C GLN A 356 -10.40 3.00 30.38
N ASN A 357 -11.71 3.05 30.08
CA ASN A 357 -12.67 3.90 30.80
C ASN A 357 -12.95 3.45 32.24
N LEU A 358 -12.72 2.18 32.58
CA LEU A 358 -12.87 1.67 33.96
C LEU A 358 -11.62 1.95 34.81
N CYS A 359 -10.47 2.20 34.18
CA CYS A 359 -9.20 2.47 34.85
C CYS A 359 -8.83 3.96 34.90
N ALA A 360 -9.57 4.82 34.19
CA ALA A 360 -9.46 6.28 34.23
C ALA A 360 -10.49 6.85 35.22
#